data_AF-A0A7L2QP65-F1
#
_entry.id   AF-A0A7L2QP65-F1
#
_cell.length_a   1.000
_cell.length_b   1.000
_cell.length_c   1.000
_cell.angle_alpha   90.00
_cell.angle_beta   90.00
_cell.angle_gamma   90.00
#
_symmetry.space_group_name_H-M   'P 1'
#
loop_
_entity.id
_entity.type
_entity.pdbx_description
1 polymer ?
#
loop_
_entity_poly.entity_id
_entity_poly.type
_entity_poly.pdbx_seq_one_letter_code
_entity_poly.pdbx_strand_id
1 'polypeptide(L)'
;GALYPDGTGGKSKEDDFVVPGGNYTYTWPVRKDYSPTLADSNCLTWIYHSHIDTPRDIASGLIGPLLVCKKGTADETTIEGTGAANAFALMFSIVDENFSWYLDENINTFCLEPDTVDKEDEGFRTSNRMH
;
A
#
# COMPACT_ATOMS: atom_id res chain seq x y z
N GLY A 1 -3.87 -12.07 5.25
CA GLY A 1 -3.33 -10.81 4.73
C GLY A 1 -4.07 -9.59 5.23
N ALA A 2 -5.14 -9.79 6.00
CA ALA A 2 -6.02 -8.74 6.48
C ALA A 2 -6.72 -9.25 7.74
N LEU A 3 -6.60 -8.54 8.85
CA LEU A 3 -7.11 -9.01 10.12
C LEU A 3 -8.61 -8.65 10.26
N TYR A 4 -9.48 -9.65 10.14
CA TYR A 4 -10.92 -9.49 10.43
C TYR A 4 -11.54 -10.81 10.95
N PRO A 5 -12.76 -10.76 11.55
CA PRO A 5 -13.46 -11.95 12.03
C PRO A 5 -13.97 -12.83 10.87
N ASP A 6 -13.08 -13.68 10.34
CA ASP A 6 -13.32 -14.60 9.21
C ASP A 6 -13.45 -16.07 9.65
N GLY A 7 -13.29 -16.35 10.95
CA GLY A 7 -13.33 -17.71 11.50
C GLY A 7 -12.06 -18.53 11.28
N THR A 8 -10.97 -17.94 10.78
CA THR A 8 -9.67 -18.61 10.65
C THR A 8 -8.86 -18.54 11.95
N GLY A 9 -7.89 -19.43 12.14
CA GLY A 9 -7.09 -19.50 13.36
C GLY A 9 -5.74 -20.19 13.18
N GLY A 10 -4.87 -20.08 14.18
CA GLY A 10 -3.53 -20.66 14.15
C GLY A 10 -2.67 -20.06 13.04
N LYS A 11 -2.06 -20.91 12.22
CA LYS A 11 -1.15 -20.50 11.13
C LYS A 11 -1.81 -19.58 10.10
N SER A 12 -3.12 -19.70 9.91
CA SER A 12 -3.89 -18.84 8.98
C SER A 12 -4.11 -17.41 9.49
N LYS A 13 -3.51 -17.03 10.64
CA LYS A 13 -3.47 -15.66 11.14
C LYS A 13 -2.07 -15.04 11.07
N GLU A 14 -1.04 -15.83 10.72
CA GLU A 14 0.34 -15.35 10.60
C GLU A 14 0.50 -14.38 9.42
N ASP A 15 -0.38 -14.49 8.41
CA ASP A 15 -0.45 -13.57 7.27
C ASP A 15 -1.29 -12.32 7.54
N ASP A 16 -2.09 -12.29 8.60
CA ASP A 16 -2.94 -11.15 8.95
C ASP A 16 -2.18 -10.09 9.76
N PHE A 17 -1.14 -10.51 10.50
CA PHE A 17 -0.36 -9.64 11.36
C PHE A 17 1.09 -10.13 11.46
N VAL A 18 2.00 -9.44 10.75
CA VAL A 18 3.44 -9.72 10.79
C VAL A 18 4.10 -8.77 11.80
N VAL A 19 4.63 -9.34 12.89
CA VAL A 19 5.29 -8.58 13.95
C VAL A 19 6.62 -7.96 13.48
N PRO A 20 7.10 -6.88 14.14
CA PRO A 20 8.44 -6.35 13.89
C PRO A 20 9.51 -7.43 14.00
N GLY A 21 10.39 -7.51 13.00
CA GLY A 21 11.42 -8.56 12.88
C GLY A 21 10.90 -9.93 12.42
N GLY A 22 9.59 -10.09 12.26
CA GLY A 22 8.97 -11.27 11.67
C GLY A 22 9.13 -11.33 10.15
N ASN A 23 8.83 -12.50 9.59
CA ASN A 23 8.77 -12.71 8.15
C ASN A 23 7.54 -13.54 7.79
N TYR A 24 7.03 -13.29 6.59
CA TYR A 24 5.95 -14.11 6.02
C TYR A 24 6.10 -14.15 4.50
N THR A 25 5.74 -15.27 3.87
CA THR A 25 5.76 -15.43 2.42
C THR A 25 4.32 -15.54 1.90
N TYR A 26 3.84 -14.47 1.27
CA TYR A 26 2.53 -14.45 0.63
C TYR A 26 2.58 -15.18 -0.72
N THR A 27 1.61 -16.07 -0.95
CA THR A 27 1.47 -16.80 -2.22
C THR A 27 0.12 -16.45 -2.85
N TRP A 28 0.14 -15.75 -3.99
CA TRP A 28 -1.07 -15.37 -4.73
C TRP A 28 -1.03 -15.95 -6.15
N PRO A 29 -1.80 -17.00 -6.44
CA PRO A 29 -1.89 -17.50 -7.80
C PRO A 29 -2.72 -16.55 -8.67
N VAL A 30 -2.12 -16.02 -9.74
CA VAL A 30 -2.83 -15.19 -10.73
C VAL A 30 -3.74 -16.10 -11.56
N ARG A 31 -5.03 -16.15 -11.21
CA ARG A 31 -6.05 -16.91 -11.94
C ARG A 31 -6.51 -16.13 -13.16
N LYS A 32 -7.13 -16.84 -14.12
CA LYS A 32 -7.69 -16.23 -15.34
C LYS A 32 -8.67 -15.10 -15.04
N ASP A 33 -9.45 -15.22 -13.96
CA ASP A 33 -10.44 -14.23 -13.54
C ASP A 33 -9.81 -12.92 -13.04
N TYR A 34 -8.54 -12.96 -12.61
CA TYR A 34 -7.76 -11.79 -12.18
C TYR A 34 -6.76 -11.33 -13.24
N SER A 35 -6.74 -12.00 -14.40
CA SER A 35 -5.87 -11.66 -15.52
C SER A 35 -6.61 -10.75 -16.50
N PRO A 36 -5.90 -9.88 -17.24
CA PRO A 36 -6.51 -9.08 -18.29
C PRO A 36 -7.24 -9.97 -19.32
N THR A 37 -8.46 -9.58 -19.68
CA THR A 37 -9.26 -10.26 -20.69
C THR A 37 -8.73 -9.96 -22.10
N LEU A 38 -9.28 -10.63 -23.12
CA LEU A 38 -8.88 -10.37 -24.51
C LEU A 38 -9.13 -8.92 -24.95
N ALA A 39 -10.17 -8.28 -24.40
CA ALA A 39 -10.53 -6.90 -24.71
C ALA A 39 -9.70 -5.86 -23.94
N ASP A 40 -9.13 -6.25 -22.79
CA ASP A 40 -8.30 -5.35 -21.99
C ASP A 40 -6.94 -5.09 -22.64
N SER A 41 -6.26 -4.05 -22.15
CA SER A 41 -4.85 -3.85 -22.41
C SER A 41 -4.01 -5.05 -21.99
N ASN A 42 -2.78 -5.12 -22.48
CA ASN A 42 -1.87 -6.22 -22.19
C ASN A 42 -1.57 -6.39 -20.70
N CYS A 43 -1.59 -5.30 -19.94
CA CYS A 43 -1.41 -5.30 -18.51
C CYS A 43 -2.46 -4.40 -17.84
N LEU A 44 -2.84 -4.76 -16.61
CA LEU A 44 -3.72 -4.01 -15.74
C LEU A 44 -3.00 -3.68 -14.43
N THR A 45 -3.23 -2.47 -13.92
CA THR A 45 -2.67 -2.02 -12.65
C THR A 45 -3.62 -2.37 -11.52
N TRP A 46 -3.13 -3.17 -10.58
CA TRP A 46 -3.70 -3.46 -9.28
C TRP A 46 -2.89 -2.72 -8.21
N ILE A 47 -3.32 -2.84 -6.96
CA ILE A 47 -2.60 -2.30 -5.80
C ILE A 47 -2.43 -3.40 -4.75
N TYR A 48 -1.37 -3.27 -3.97
CA TYR A 48 -1.19 -3.99 -2.71
C TYR A 48 -0.93 -2.97 -1.60
N HIS A 49 -1.38 -3.28 -0.39
CA HIS A 49 -1.15 -2.45 0.78
C HIS A 49 -1.20 -3.30 2.06
N SER A 50 -0.70 -2.76 3.17
CA SER A 50 -0.89 -3.38 4.49
C SER A 50 -2.35 -3.20 4.95
N HIS A 51 -2.84 -4.15 5.73
CA HIS A 51 -4.26 -4.25 6.08
C HIS A 51 -4.48 -4.61 7.56
N ILE A 52 -3.60 -4.11 8.45
CA ILE A 52 -3.79 -4.20 9.90
C ILE A 52 -4.78 -3.12 10.33
N ASP A 53 -4.49 -1.86 10.01
CA ASP A 53 -5.40 -0.72 10.08
C ASP A 53 -5.28 0.03 8.76
N THR A 54 -6.12 -0.32 7.79
CA THR A 54 -5.93 0.06 6.39
C THR A 54 -5.75 1.57 6.17
N PRO A 55 -6.58 2.46 6.74
CA PRO A 55 -6.37 3.91 6.61
C PRO A 55 -5.02 4.38 7.15
N ARG A 56 -4.61 3.88 8.33
CA ARG A 56 -3.34 4.28 8.96
C ARG A 56 -2.13 3.72 8.23
N ASP A 57 -2.20 2.45 7.85
CA ASP A 57 -1.15 1.75 7.11
C ASP A 57 -0.85 2.44 5.78
N ILE A 58 -1.90 2.79 5.02
CA ILE A 58 -1.75 3.51 3.74
C ILE A 58 -1.25 4.94 3.97
N ALA A 59 -1.78 5.66 4.96
CA ALA A 59 -1.30 7.01 5.31
C ALA A 59 0.18 7.01 5.73
N SER A 60 0.63 5.92 6.35
CA SER A 60 2.04 5.70 6.70
C SER A 60 2.93 5.26 5.52
N GLY A 61 2.35 5.14 4.32
CA GLY A 61 3.06 4.82 3.08
C GLY A 61 3.12 3.35 2.70
N LEU A 62 2.43 2.44 3.40
CA LEU A 62 2.44 1.00 3.10
C LEU A 62 1.49 0.63 1.96
N ILE A 63 1.75 1.16 0.77
CA ILE A 63 0.98 0.94 -0.46
C ILE A 63 1.89 0.88 -1.69
N GLY A 64 1.54 0.06 -2.68
CA GLY A 64 2.28 -0.02 -3.93
C GLY A 64 1.47 -0.58 -5.11
N PRO A 65 1.93 -0.33 -6.35
CA PRO A 65 1.29 -0.85 -7.55
C PRO A 65 1.67 -2.31 -7.80
N LEU A 66 0.71 -3.11 -8.27
CA LEU A 66 0.91 -4.48 -8.73
C LEU A 66 0.46 -4.58 -10.20
N LEU A 67 1.39 -4.79 -11.12
CA LEU A 67 1.06 -4.94 -12.53
C LEU A 67 0.77 -6.41 -12.86
N VAL A 68 -0.41 -6.70 -13.40
CA VAL A 68 -0.79 -8.05 -13.85
C VAL A 68 -0.96 -8.05 -15.36
N CYS A 69 -0.19 -8.89 -16.05
CA CYS A 69 -0.14 -8.94 -17.51
C CYS A 69 -0.69 -10.24 -18.10
N LYS A 70 -1.10 -10.17 -19.37
CA LYS A 70 -1.39 -11.36 -20.17
C LYS A 70 -0.15 -12.24 -20.27
N LYS A 71 -0.37 -13.55 -20.31
CA LYS A 71 0.71 -14.53 -20.46
C LYS A 71 1.45 -14.27 -21.77
N GLY A 72 2.78 -14.16 -21.68
CA GLY A 72 3.66 -13.93 -22.82
C GLY A 72 3.80 -12.47 -23.27
N THR A 73 3.28 -11.50 -22.50
CA THR A 73 3.45 -10.07 -22.79
C THR A 73 4.50 -9.36 -21.95
N ALA A 74 4.87 -9.90 -20.79
CA ALA A 74 6.07 -9.49 -20.09
C ALA A 74 7.11 -10.59 -20.32
N ASP A 75 8.20 -10.27 -21.01
CA ASP A 75 9.41 -11.09 -20.87
C ASP A 75 9.87 -10.97 -19.41
N GLU A 76 10.30 -12.08 -18.83
CA GLU A 76 10.25 -12.44 -17.40
C GLU A 76 10.92 -11.47 -16.40
N THR A 77 11.50 -10.36 -16.84
CA THR A 77 12.32 -9.48 -16.02
C THR A 77 12.17 -7.98 -16.28
N THR A 78 11.42 -7.52 -17.29
CA THR A 78 11.31 -6.08 -17.59
C THR A 78 9.93 -5.65 -18.09
N ILE A 79 9.49 -4.48 -17.60
CA ILE A 79 8.28 -3.81 -18.10
C ILE A 79 8.43 -3.41 -19.59
N GLU A 80 9.67 -3.33 -20.09
CA GLU A 80 10.00 -3.09 -21.50
C GLU A 80 9.38 -4.15 -22.44
N GLY A 81 9.17 -5.39 -21.98
CA GLY A 81 8.51 -6.44 -22.76
C GLY A 81 7.04 -6.17 -23.09
N THR A 82 6.39 -5.26 -22.37
CA THR A 82 4.96 -4.93 -22.54
C THR A 82 4.65 -4.15 -23.81
N GLY A 83 5.68 -3.74 -24.57
CA GLY A 83 5.57 -2.89 -25.76
C GLY A 83 5.48 -1.40 -25.45
N ALA A 84 5.56 -1.01 -24.17
CA ALA A 84 5.63 0.38 -23.75
C ALA A 84 7.09 0.84 -23.68
N ALA A 85 7.42 1.92 -24.38
CA ALA A 85 8.76 2.52 -24.34
C ALA A 85 9.15 3.04 -22.95
N ASN A 86 8.14 3.39 -22.14
CA ASN A 86 8.29 3.78 -20.74
C ASN A 86 7.05 3.31 -19.97
N ALA A 87 7.23 2.94 -18.69
CA ALA A 87 6.13 2.61 -17.80
C ALA A 87 6.20 3.45 -16.53
N PHE A 88 5.06 4.02 -16.16
CA PHE A 88 4.91 4.86 -14.99
C PHE A 88 3.74 4.35 -14.15
N ALA A 89 3.94 4.27 -12.84
CA ALA A 89 2.87 4.11 -11.88
C ALA A 89 2.68 5.44 -11.17
N LEU A 90 1.46 5.97 -11.21
CA LEU A 90 1.11 7.23 -10.55
C LEU A 90 0.01 6.94 -9.54
N MET A 91 0.19 7.45 -8.33
CA MET A 91 -0.83 7.46 -7.29
C MET A 91 -1.19 8.91 -6.99
N PHE A 92 -2.44 9.28 -7.27
CA PHE A 92 -2.99 10.56 -6.87
C PHE A 92 -3.76 10.34 -5.56
N SER A 93 -3.25 10.89 -4.47
CA SER A 93 -3.87 10.77 -3.15
C SER A 93 -3.50 11.98 -2.31
N ILE A 94 -4.46 12.42 -1.49
CA ILE A 94 -4.13 13.29 -0.36
C ILE A 94 -3.57 12.36 0.72
N VAL A 95 -2.25 12.41 0.93
CA VAL A 95 -1.60 11.67 2.01
C VAL A 95 -1.81 12.48 3.29
N ASP A 96 -2.72 12.00 4.13
CA ASP A 96 -3.08 12.65 5.39
C ASP A 96 -2.22 12.07 6.53
N GLU A 97 -1.10 12.74 6.84
CA GLU A 97 -0.13 12.33 7.85
C GLU A 97 -0.71 12.32 9.27
N ASN A 98 -1.88 12.94 9.49
CA ASN A 98 -2.55 12.85 10.79
C ASN A 98 -3.01 11.41 11.11
N PHE A 99 -3.15 10.55 10.09
CA PHE A 99 -3.47 9.13 10.27
C PHE A 99 -2.24 8.22 10.29
N SER A 100 -1.04 8.77 10.07
CA SER A 100 0.20 8.00 10.05
C SER A 100 0.52 7.41 11.42
N TRP A 101 1.05 6.19 11.44
CA TRP A 101 1.63 5.57 12.64
C TRP A 101 2.77 6.40 13.22
N TYR A 102 3.42 7.20 12.38
CA TYR A 102 4.61 7.98 12.70
C TYR A 102 4.30 9.44 13.07
N LEU A 103 3.04 9.82 13.23
CA LEU A 103 2.67 11.21 13.56
C LEU A 103 3.44 11.74 14.79
N ASP A 104 3.49 10.96 15.86
CA ASP A 104 4.13 11.37 17.12
C ASP A 104 5.66 11.46 16.98
N GLU A 105 6.25 10.55 16.21
CA GLU A 105 7.68 10.59 15.90
C GLU A 105 8.03 11.81 15.04
N ASN A 106 7.20 12.11 14.04
CA ASN A 106 7.35 13.27 13.17
C ASN A 106 7.22 14.58 13.96
N ILE A 107 6.25 14.70 14.86
CA ILE A 107 6.10 15.88 15.74
C ILE A 107 7.37 16.07 16.58
N ASN A 108 7.85 15.02 17.25
CA ASN A 108 9.03 15.11 18.11
C ASN A 108 10.33 15.42 17.34
N THR A 109 10.40 15.03 16.07
CA THR A 109 11.59 15.21 15.23
C THR A 109 11.62 16.56 14.52
N PHE A 110 10.47 17.05 14.06
CA PHE A 110 10.40 18.19 13.14
C PHE A 110 9.78 19.45 13.74
N CYS A 111 9.00 19.35 14.82
CA CYS A 111 8.46 20.55 15.49
C CYS A 111 9.52 21.14 16.44
N LEU A 112 9.65 22.47 16.44
CA LEU A 112 10.56 23.18 17.34
C LEU A 112 10.13 23.07 18.81
N GLU A 113 8.82 23.06 19.05
CA GLU A 113 8.21 22.94 20.38
C GLU A 113 7.13 21.84 20.39
N PRO A 114 7.52 20.54 20.40
CA PRO A 114 6.60 19.40 20.29
C PRO A 114 5.47 19.40 21.34
N ASP A 115 5.78 19.81 22.57
CA ASP A 115 4.85 19.81 23.70
C ASP A 115 3.69 20.80 23.54
N THR A 116 3.82 21.79 22.66
CA THR A 116 2.80 22.81 22.40
C THR A 116 1.84 22.45 21.28
N VAL A 117 2.09 21.34 20.57
CA VAL A 117 1.30 20.94 19.42
C VAL A 117 -0.06 20.41 19.86
N ASP A 118 -1.13 21.06 19.39
CA ASP A 118 -2.49 20.54 19.47
C ASP A 118 -2.82 19.76 18.20
N LYS A 119 -3.04 18.44 18.34
CA LYS A 119 -3.36 17.56 17.21
C LYS A 119 -4.78 17.75 16.69
N GLU A 120 -5.67 18.35 17.48
CA GLU A 120 -7.05 18.62 17.06
C GLU A 120 -7.20 19.98 16.38
N ASP A 121 -6.16 20.83 16.40
CA ASP A 121 -6.17 22.11 15.72
C ASP A 121 -6.36 21.94 14.20
N GLU A 122 -7.30 22.68 13.62
CA GLU A 122 -7.61 22.58 12.18
C GLU A 122 -6.44 23.02 11.31
N GLY A 123 -5.65 24.00 11.76
CA GLY A 123 -4.47 24.48 11.06
C GLY A 123 -3.39 23.41 10.98
N PHE A 124 -3.09 22.77 12.12
CA PHE A 124 -2.15 21.64 12.21
C PHE A 124 -2.60 20.45 11.35
N ARG A 125 -3.88 20.08 11.44
CA ARG A 125 -4.39 18.97 10.63
C ARG A 125 -4.31 19.25 9.15
N THR A 126 -4.60 20.48 8.74
CA THR A 126 -4.52 20.89 7.33
C THR A 126 -3.09 20.94 6.83
N SER A 127 -2.12 21.38 7.65
CA SER A 127 -0.70 21.39 7.26
C SER A 127 -0.13 19.99 6.99
N ASN A 128 -0.73 18.97 7.60
CA ASN A 128 -0.32 17.57 7.46
C ASN A 128 -1.01 16.84 6.29
N ARG A 129 -1.80 17.54 5.47
CA ARG A 129 -2.43 16.98 4.26
C ARG A 129 -1.60 17.29 3.01
N MET A 130 -0.89 16.28 2.53
CA MET A 130 -0.03 16.38 1.36
C MET A 130 -0.81 16.01 0.10
N HIS A 131 -0.90 16.92 -0.87
CA HIS A 131 -1.70 16.78 -2.09
C HIS A 131 -0.86 16.38 -3.31
#